data_AF-H3GK15-F1
#
_entry.id   AF-H3GK15-F1
#
_cell.length_a   1.000
_cell.length_b   1.000
_cell.length_c   1.000
_cell.angle_alpha   90.00
_cell.angle_beta   90.00
_cell.angle_gamma   90.00
#
_symmetry.space_group_name_H-M   'P 1'
#
loop_
_entity.id
_entity.type
_entity.pdbx_description
1 polymer ?
#
loop_
_entity_poly.entity_id
_entity_poly.type
_entity_poly.pdbx_seq_one_letter_code
_entity_poly.pdbx_strand_id
1 'polypeptide(L)'
;MAQQSPLDTALRLFAAVQETATQFAEQSKTKPVVALFLPREPDRKQKRELQKLAAPLVFLLRGRDDITLAQSPSSETQTSSLTVFKDGAEVATITNGGALKERVTKLVGQIGWSPDCPDETQLHNFLSPINAEELLGDVAAFTATTGQRDYVANAANVSSIIWHAFTEAERPINWAGFYFVRPLANPKETDHDHILILGPFMGKPACSRIRFQGGVCGASWRTKSVQRIADVHEFPGHIACDGASESELVVPVLDKQGEVIALIDLDCPKKNGFSAEDERTFVEVARVMSGECDWGNVGLPYTQP
;
A
#
# COMPACT_ATOMS: atom_id res chain seq x y z
N MET A 1 11.91 15.57 -9.60
CA MET A 1 11.93 15.44 -8.13
C MET A 1 12.87 14.30 -7.79
N ALA A 2 13.62 14.37 -6.70
CA ALA A 2 14.54 13.28 -6.34
C ALA A 2 13.72 12.07 -5.86
N GLN A 3 14.01 10.87 -6.40
CA GLN A 3 13.49 9.59 -5.90
C GLN A 3 13.62 9.55 -4.39
N GLN A 4 12.51 9.32 -3.67
CA GLN A 4 12.52 9.28 -2.21
C GLN A 4 13.19 7.98 -1.75
N SER A 5 14.05 8.08 -0.73
CA SER A 5 14.79 6.90 -0.28
C SER A 5 13.93 6.05 0.66
N PRO A 6 14.14 4.72 0.75
CA PRO A 6 13.47 3.86 1.75
C PRO A 6 13.63 4.35 3.19
N LEU A 7 14.67 5.14 3.46
CA LEU A 7 14.88 5.79 4.74
C LEU A 7 13.86 6.90 5.01
N ASP A 8 13.52 7.72 4.01
CA ASP A 8 12.58 8.83 4.18
C ASP A 8 11.18 8.31 4.52
N THR A 9 10.73 7.24 3.86
CA THR A 9 9.49 6.51 4.19
C THR A 9 9.51 5.97 5.61
N ALA A 10 10.64 5.40 6.05
CA ALA A 10 10.78 4.86 7.39
C ALA A 10 10.68 5.94 8.49
N LEU A 11 11.26 7.11 8.25
CA LEU A 11 11.28 8.22 9.21
C LEU A 11 9.91 8.87 9.40
N ARG A 12 9.04 8.86 8.38
CA ARG A 12 7.69 9.44 8.45
C ARG A 12 6.76 8.75 9.46
N LEU A 13 7.04 7.50 9.82
CA LEU A 13 6.26 6.83 10.87
C LEU A 13 6.49 7.43 12.26
N PHE A 14 7.59 8.16 12.45
CA PHE A 14 7.99 8.69 13.76
C PHE A 14 7.68 10.20 13.84
N ALA A 15 6.87 10.60 14.81
CA ALA A 15 6.62 12.00 15.07
C ALA A 15 7.91 12.69 15.57
N ALA A 16 8.32 13.79 14.92
CA ALA A 16 9.50 14.54 15.34
C ALA A 16 9.21 15.35 16.61
N VAL A 17 9.94 15.08 17.69
CA VAL A 17 9.78 15.71 19.01
C VAL A 17 11.13 16.14 19.60
N GLN A 18 11.10 16.94 20.68
CA GLN A 18 12.28 17.31 21.47
C GLN A 18 12.20 16.73 22.88
N GLU A 19 12.04 15.41 22.97
CA GLU A 19 11.85 14.70 24.22
C GLU A 19 13.08 13.87 24.59
N THR A 20 13.34 13.77 25.89
CA THR A 20 14.44 13.00 26.47
C THR A 20 14.00 11.57 26.80
N ALA A 21 14.96 10.68 27.03
CA ALA A 21 14.69 9.31 27.46
C ALA A 21 13.80 9.24 28.72
N THR A 22 13.98 10.17 29.68
CA THR A 22 13.14 10.26 30.87
C THR A 22 11.69 10.63 30.54
N GLN A 23 11.47 11.52 29.57
CA GLN A 23 10.12 11.89 29.13
C GLN A 23 9.43 10.73 28.39
N PHE A 24 10.15 10.01 27.52
CA PHE A 24 9.61 8.81 26.87
C PHE A 24 9.31 7.70 27.88
N ALA A 25 10.17 7.51 28.88
CA ALA A 25 9.91 6.59 29.98
C ALA A 25 8.61 6.94 30.71
N GLU A 26 8.38 8.21 31.06
CA GLU A 26 7.14 8.64 31.72
C GLU A 26 5.89 8.38 30.86
N GLN A 27 5.94 8.72 29.57
CA GLN A 27 4.84 8.44 28.62
C GLN A 27 4.55 6.94 28.51
N SER A 28 5.60 6.12 28.55
CA SER A 28 5.50 4.67 28.40
C SER A 28 4.71 3.94 29.48
N LYS A 29 4.38 4.63 30.59
CA LYS A 29 3.48 4.10 31.64
C LYS A 29 2.05 3.90 31.15
N THR A 30 1.64 4.63 30.11
CA THR A 30 0.30 4.52 29.52
C THR A 30 0.29 3.61 28.31
N LYS A 31 1.31 3.72 27.47
CA LYS A 31 1.39 3.07 26.16
C LYS A 31 2.86 2.93 25.75
N PRO A 32 3.35 1.75 25.33
CA PRO A 32 4.75 1.59 24.96
C PRO A 32 5.21 2.61 23.92
N VAL A 33 6.41 3.16 24.08
CA VAL A 33 7.00 4.14 23.18
C VAL A 33 8.18 3.50 22.46
N VAL A 34 8.21 3.58 21.13
CA VAL A 34 9.39 3.25 20.33
C VAL A 34 10.00 4.56 19.83
N ALA A 35 11.11 4.94 20.44
CA ALA A 35 11.82 6.19 20.14
C ALA A 35 13.00 5.92 19.20
N LEU A 36 13.03 6.60 18.07
CA LEU A 36 14.17 6.64 17.16
C LEU A 36 15.07 7.83 17.51
N PHE A 37 16.24 7.56 18.08
CA PHE A 37 17.23 8.58 18.36
C PHE A 37 18.14 8.80 17.16
N LEU A 38 18.29 10.06 16.75
CA LEU A 38 18.97 10.45 15.52
C LEU A 38 20.03 11.53 15.78
N PRO A 39 21.15 11.54 15.04
CA PRO A 39 22.03 12.71 14.99
C PRO A 39 21.26 13.93 14.47
N ARG A 40 21.51 15.13 15.00
CA ARG A 40 20.83 16.38 14.57
C ARG A 40 21.03 16.67 13.07
N GLU A 41 22.24 16.47 12.58
CA GLU A 41 22.60 16.65 11.18
C GLU A 41 23.41 15.43 10.71
N PRO A 42 22.74 14.35 10.29
CA PRO A 42 23.43 13.12 9.95
C PRO A 42 24.19 13.28 8.63
N ASP A 43 25.49 12.98 8.66
CA ASP A 43 26.32 12.88 7.48
C ASP A 43 25.91 11.70 6.57
N ARG A 44 26.56 11.57 5.41
CA ARG A 44 26.25 10.50 4.45
C ARG A 44 26.43 9.10 5.02
N LYS A 45 27.40 8.89 5.92
CA LYS A 45 27.64 7.60 6.57
C LYS A 45 26.54 7.33 7.58
N GLN A 46 26.20 8.30 8.43
CA GLN A 46 25.13 8.19 9.42
C GLN A 46 23.77 7.92 8.77
N LYS A 47 23.45 8.56 7.64
CA LYS A 47 22.24 8.25 6.85
C LYS A 47 22.19 6.79 6.38
N ARG A 48 23.31 6.26 5.88
CA ARG A 48 23.40 4.83 5.48
C ARG A 48 23.22 3.89 6.67
N GLU A 49 23.82 4.22 7.81
CA GLU A 49 23.72 3.42 9.03
C GLU A 49 22.28 3.44 9.59
N LEU A 50 21.62 4.59 9.52
CA LEU A 50 20.21 4.75 9.87
C LEU A 50 19.28 3.97 8.93
N GLN A 51 19.55 3.99 7.62
CA GLN A 51 18.80 3.19 6.65
C GLN A 51 18.87 1.69 6.99
N LYS A 52 20.06 1.19 7.36
CA LYS A 52 20.24 -0.22 7.80
C LYS A 52 19.54 -0.55 9.11
N LEU A 53 19.29 0.45 9.96
CA LEU A 53 18.55 0.30 11.21
C LEU A 53 17.04 0.28 10.95
N ALA A 54 16.52 1.38 10.39
CA ALA A 54 15.09 1.66 10.38
C ALA A 54 14.34 0.91 9.27
N ALA A 55 14.85 0.92 8.04
CA ALA A 55 14.13 0.38 6.89
C ALA A 55 13.75 -1.12 7.07
N PRO A 56 14.63 -1.99 7.59
CA PRO A 56 14.28 -3.41 7.80
C PRO A 56 13.33 -3.68 8.96
N LEU A 57 13.07 -2.71 9.86
CA LEU A 57 12.24 -2.89 11.05
C LEU A 57 10.91 -2.15 10.97
N VAL A 58 10.78 -1.22 10.02
CA VAL A 58 9.67 -0.26 9.97
C VAL A 58 8.31 -0.95 9.89
N PHE A 59 8.27 -2.15 9.31
CA PHE A 59 7.06 -2.93 9.18
C PHE A 59 6.45 -3.46 10.45
N LEU A 60 7.27 -3.65 11.48
CA LEU A 60 6.79 -4.08 12.79
C LEU A 60 6.07 -2.93 13.52
N LEU A 61 6.20 -1.71 13.00
CA LEU A 61 5.73 -0.48 13.63
C LEU A 61 4.53 0.14 12.90
N ARG A 62 4.34 -0.17 11.61
CA ARG A 62 3.27 0.41 10.77
C ARG A 62 1.87 0.06 11.27
N GLY A 63 0.96 1.04 11.19
CA GLY A 63 -0.46 0.85 11.47
C GLY A 63 -0.81 0.53 12.92
N ARG A 64 0.15 0.62 13.84
CA ARG A 64 -0.04 0.25 15.24
C ARG A 64 -0.55 1.41 16.07
N ASP A 65 -1.78 1.27 16.55
CA ASP A 65 -2.45 2.20 17.46
C ASP A 65 -2.19 1.88 18.94
N ASP A 66 -1.49 0.79 19.24
CA ASP A 66 -1.16 0.30 20.57
C ASP A 66 0.30 0.60 21.00
N ILE A 67 1.11 1.19 20.12
CA ILE A 67 2.41 1.82 20.46
C ILE A 67 2.48 3.30 20.01
N THR A 68 3.36 4.07 20.63
CA THR A 68 3.69 5.45 20.23
C THR A 68 5.03 5.45 19.50
N LEU A 69 5.10 6.08 18.32
CA LEU A 69 6.33 6.21 17.52
C LEU A 69 6.80 7.66 17.53
N ALA A 70 8.03 7.90 18.01
CA ALA A 70 8.61 9.23 18.09
C ALA A 70 10.07 9.23 17.64
N GLN A 71 10.55 10.34 17.07
CA GLN A 71 11.97 10.55 16.79
C GLN A 71 12.46 11.79 17.54
N SER A 72 13.65 11.68 18.14
CA SER A 72 14.26 12.76 18.92
C SER A 72 15.76 12.85 18.65
N PRO A 73 16.36 14.05 18.71
CA PRO A 73 17.82 14.17 18.63
C PRO A 73 18.52 13.39 19.74
N SER A 74 19.56 12.63 19.41
CA SER A 74 20.43 12.00 20.41
C SER A 74 21.20 13.07 21.20
N SER A 75 21.21 12.95 22.53
CA SER A 75 21.93 13.84 23.45
C SER A 75 23.40 13.43 23.68
N GLU A 76 23.77 12.17 23.41
CA GLU A 76 25.03 11.58 23.88
C GLU A 76 25.84 10.87 22.80
N THR A 77 25.22 10.39 21.72
CA THR A 77 25.88 9.50 20.73
C THR A 77 25.66 9.97 19.30
N GLN A 78 26.71 9.89 18.47
CA GLN A 78 26.64 10.13 17.02
C GLN A 78 25.96 8.97 16.25
N THR A 79 25.49 7.94 16.93
CA THR A 79 24.90 6.72 16.33
C THR A 79 23.39 6.68 16.53
N SER A 80 22.67 6.37 15.46
CA SER A 80 21.22 6.16 15.53
C SER A 80 20.86 4.89 16.30
N SER A 81 19.80 4.96 17.09
CA SER A 81 19.25 3.81 17.82
C SER A 81 17.73 3.85 17.85
N LEU A 82 17.13 2.67 17.93
CA LEU A 82 15.71 2.48 18.16
C LEU A 82 15.52 1.92 19.56
N THR A 83 14.95 2.71 20.47
CA THR A 83 14.80 2.38 21.89
C THR A 83 13.34 2.20 22.23
N VAL A 84 13.02 1.11 22.92
CA VAL A 84 11.69 0.79 23.40
C VAL A 84 11.61 1.15 24.88
N PHE A 85 10.63 1.98 25.21
CA PHE A 85 10.22 2.29 26.57
C PHE A 85 8.88 1.63 26.85
N LYS A 86 8.76 1.01 28.03
CA LYS A 86 7.54 0.33 28.48
C LYS A 86 7.48 0.38 30.00
N ASP A 87 6.29 0.63 30.54
CA ASP A 87 6.00 0.63 31.97
C ASP A 87 6.92 1.55 32.80
N GLY A 88 7.33 2.69 32.24
CA GLY A 88 8.17 3.66 32.94
C GLY A 88 9.68 3.46 32.79
N ALA A 89 10.12 2.52 31.96
CA ALA A 89 11.54 2.17 31.84
C ALA A 89 11.97 1.93 30.38
N GLU A 90 13.26 2.12 30.12
CA GLU A 90 13.89 1.59 28.92
C GLU A 90 13.99 0.05 29.04
N VAL A 91 13.42 -0.67 28.08
CA VAL A 91 13.39 -2.14 28.09
C VAL A 91 14.23 -2.78 26.97
N ALA A 92 14.49 -2.05 25.89
CA ALA A 92 15.37 -2.51 24.82
C ALA A 92 15.93 -1.34 24.00
N THR A 93 17.22 -1.41 23.66
CA THR A 93 17.82 -0.54 22.63
C THR A 93 18.36 -1.39 21.48
N ILE A 94 18.01 -1.01 20.25
CA ILE A 94 18.38 -1.68 19.01
C ILE A 94 19.23 -0.72 18.18
N THR A 95 20.38 -1.20 17.73
CA THR A 95 21.25 -0.50 16.78
C THR A 95 21.27 -1.28 15.47
N ASN A 96 22.05 -0.83 14.49
CA ASN A 96 22.20 -1.55 13.23
C ASN A 96 23.18 -2.74 13.30
N GLY A 97 23.76 -3.01 14.47
CA GLY A 97 24.60 -4.18 14.71
C GLY A 97 23.78 -5.46 14.94
N GLY A 98 24.40 -6.61 14.70
CA GLY A 98 23.77 -7.93 14.86
C GLY A 98 22.94 -8.38 13.67
N ALA A 99 22.43 -9.62 13.73
CA ALA A 99 21.61 -10.17 12.64
C ALA A 99 20.21 -9.50 12.61
N LEU A 100 19.59 -9.35 11.44
CA LEU A 100 18.24 -8.79 11.34
C LEU A 100 17.22 -9.57 12.19
N LYS A 101 17.32 -10.91 12.19
CA LYS A 101 16.46 -11.78 12.99
C LYS A 101 16.53 -11.46 14.48
N GLU A 102 17.73 -11.24 15.03
CA GLU A 102 17.91 -10.88 16.44
C GLU A 102 17.28 -9.52 16.77
N ARG A 103 17.44 -8.55 15.87
CA ARG A 103 16.84 -7.21 16.02
C ARG A 103 15.32 -7.27 15.99
N VAL A 104 14.74 -8.05 15.08
CA VAL A 104 13.30 -8.32 15.05
C VAL A 104 12.84 -8.96 16.35
N THR A 105 13.45 -10.08 16.75
CA THR A 105 13.08 -10.80 17.99
C THR A 105 13.15 -9.90 19.22
N LYS A 106 14.19 -9.06 19.32
CA LYS A 106 14.34 -8.10 20.42
C LYS A 106 13.22 -7.06 20.43
N LEU A 107 12.85 -6.53 19.27
CA LEU A 107 11.77 -5.55 19.15
C LEU A 107 10.42 -6.17 19.51
N VAL A 108 10.02 -7.24 18.83
CA VAL A 108 8.71 -7.89 19.01
C VAL A 108 8.57 -8.51 20.41
N GLY A 109 9.67 -8.90 21.05
CA GLY A 109 9.65 -9.35 22.45
C GLY A 109 9.17 -8.29 23.43
N GLN A 110 9.27 -6.99 23.09
CA GLN A 110 8.83 -5.89 23.95
C GLN A 110 7.44 -5.35 23.56
N ILE A 111 7.21 -5.19 22.26
CA ILE A 111 6.01 -4.54 21.73
C ILE A 111 5.00 -5.51 21.11
N GLY A 112 5.31 -6.81 21.02
CA GLY A 112 4.50 -7.77 20.29
C GLY A 112 4.67 -7.68 18.77
N TRP A 113 4.00 -8.59 18.07
CA TRP A 113 3.95 -8.64 16.61
C TRP A 113 3.04 -7.57 16.02
N SER A 114 3.32 -7.16 14.78
CA SER A 114 2.44 -6.26 14.03
C SER A 114 1.21 -7.03 13.53
N PRO A 115 0.03 -6.41 13.42
CA PRO A 115 -1.11 -7.01 12.71
C PRO A 115 -0.75 -7.46 11.29
N ASP A 116 0.18 -6.76 10.62
CA ASP A 116 0.66 -7.10 9.27
C ASP A 116 1.68 -8.25 9.23
N CYS A 117 2.22 -8.67 10.39
CA CYS A 117 3.13 -9.80 10.54
C CYS A 117 2.87 -10.45 11.91
N PRO A 118 1.80 -11.25 12.06
CA PRO A 118 1.29 -11.66 13.38
C PRO A 118 2.19 -12.65 14.13
N ASP A 119 3.14 -13.29 13.44
CA ASP A 119 4.11 -14.21 14.04
C ASP A 119 5.41 -14.32 13.22
N GLU A 120 6.40 -15.04 13.76
CA GLU A 120 7.72 -15.24 13.13
C GLU A 120 7.64 -16.00 11.80
N THR A 121 6.65 -16.89 11.66
CA THR A 121 6.50 -17.66 10.41
C THR A 121 6.10 -16.74 9.27
N GLN A 122 5.40 -15.63 9.53
CA GLN A 122 4.99 -14.67 8.51
C GLN A 122 6.09 -13.67 8.13
N LEU A 123 7.29 -13.73 8.73
CA LEU A 123 8.37 -12.79 8.45
C LEU A 123 8.80 -12.79 6.96
N HIS A 124 8.68 -13.93 6.28
CA HIS A 124 8.98 -14.06 4.85
C HIS A 124 7.88 -13.49 3.95
N ASN A 125 6.67 -13.33 4.49
CA ASN A 125 5.52 -12.70 3.83
C ASN A 125 5.51 -11.18 4.07
N PHE A 126 6.55 -10.65 4.70
CA PHE A 126 6.65 -9.23 4.93
C PHE A 126 6.66 -8.45 3.60
N LEU A 127 5.64 -7.60 3.43
CA LEU A 127 5.48 -6.72 2.29
C LEU A 127 6.15 -5.36 2.55
N SER A 128 7.28 -5.11 1.88
CA SER A 128 7.90 -3.78 1.83
C SER A 128 6.84 -2.69 1.55
N PRO A 129 6.78 -1.59 2.32
CA PRO A 129 5.80 -0.54 2.03
C PRO A 129 6.05 0.00 0.63
N ILE A 130 4.97 0.17 -0.14
CA ILE A 130 5.00 1.16 -1.22
C ILE A 130 5.02 2.56 -0.59
N ASN A 131 5.66 3.52 -1.24
CA ASN A 131 5.65 4.90 -0.76
C ASN A 131 4.30 5.56 -1.09
N ALA A 132 3.30 5.39 -0.22
CA ALA A 132 1.93 5.86 -0.46
C ALA A 132 1.85 7.38 -0.66
N GLU A 133 2.66 8.18 0.04
CA GLU A 133 2.67 9.63 -0.11
C GLU A 133 3.21 10.06 -1.48
N GLU A 134 4.30 9.43 -1.93
CA GLU A 134 4.86 9.68 -3.26
C GLU A 134 3.91 9.22 -4.36
N LEU A 135 3.34 8.02 -4.23
CA LEU A 135 2.34 7.50 -5.17
C LEU A 135 1.15 8.45 -5.30
N LEU A 136 0.56 8.87 -4.17
CA LEU A 136 -0.60 9.78 -4.19
C LEU A 136 -0.20 11.17 -4.70
N GLY A 137 1.01 11.65 -4.39
CA GLY A 137 1.56 12.88 -4.92
C GLY A 137 1.69 12.85 -6.44
N ASP A 138 2.22 11.76 -6.99
CA ASP A 138 2.37 11.56 -8.43
C ASP A 138 1.00 11.41 -9.12
N VAL A 139 0.09 10.64 -8.54
CA VAL A 139 -1.29 10.52 -9.06
C VAL A 139 -1.96 11.89 -9.10
N ALA A 140 -1.88 12.69 -8.03
CA ALA A 140 -2.44 14.04 -7.99
C ALA A 140 -1.73 15.01 -8.97
N ALA A 141 -0.42 14.86 -9.16
CA ALA A 141 0.32 15.67 -10.12
C ALA A 141 -0.19 15.42 -11.54
N PHE A 142 -0.33 14.16 -11.95
CA PHE A 142 -0.72 13.82 -13.31
C PHE A 142 -2.22 13.95 -13.59
N THR A 143 -3.09 13.83 -12.58
CA THR A 143 -4.55 13.98 -12.73
C THR A 143 -5.03 15.41 -12.46
N ALA A 144 -4.74 15.97 -11.28
CA ALA A 144 -5.25 17.28 -10.88
C ALA A 144 -4.39 18.45 -11.39
N THR A 145 -3.05 18.32 -11.33
CA THR A 145 -2.14 19.48 -11.49
C THR A 145 -1.87 19.82 -12.96
N THR A 146 -1.87 18.84 -13.86
CA THR A 146 -1.68 19.06 -15.30
C THR A 146 -2.93 19.60 -16.00
N GLY A 147 -4.10 19.52 -15.35
CA GLY A 147 -5.40 19.77 -15.97
C GLY A 147 -5.87 18.68 -16.93
N GLN A 148 -5.15 17.54 -17.02
CA GLN A 148 -5.59 16.38 -17.80
C GLN A 148 -6.77 15.70 -17.10
N ARG A 149 -7.95 15.69 -17.74
CA ARG A 149 -9.16 15.07 -17.21
C ARG A 149 -9.61 13.84 -17.98
N ASP A 150 -8.98 13.47 -19.11
CA ASP A 150 -9.34 12.26 -19.83
C ASP A 150 -9.05 11.01 -19.00
N TYR A 151 -10.10 10.23 -18.71
CA TYR A 151 -10.01 9.06 -17.83
C TYR A 151 -9.09 7.96 -18.39
N VAL A 152 -8.95 7.84 -19.71
CA VAL A 152 -8.05 6.85 -20.33
C VAL A 152 -6.60 7.27 -20.16
N ALA A 153 -6.29 8.54 -20.46
CA ALA A 153 -4.94 9.08 -20.26
C ALA A 153 -4.52 9.01 -18.79
N ASN A 154 -5.43 9.36 -17.87
CA ASN A 154 -5.17 9.28 -16.43
C ASN A 154 -5.01 7.84 -15.96
N ALA A 155 -5.89 6.92 -16.37
CA ALA A 155 -5.76 5.49 -16.05
C ALA A 155 -4.44 4.90 -16.58
N ALA A 156 -3.97 5.31 -17.75
CA ALA A 156 -2.69 4.86 -18.29
C ALA A 156 -1.50 5.32 -17.44
N ASN A 157 -1.44 6.62 -17.09
CA ASN A 157 -0.39 7.14 -16.22
C ASN A 157 -0.45 6.52 -14.82
N VAL A 158 -1.64 6.40 -14.24
CA VAL A 158 -1.81 5.82 -12.91
C VAL A 158 -1.41 4.34 -12.92
N SER A 159 -1.75 3.56 -13.94
CA SER A 159 -1.26 2.17 -14.07
C SER A 159 0.28 2.09 -14.05
N SER A 160 0.94 3.03 -14.73
CA SER A 160 2.41 3.15 -14.72
C SER A 160 2.96 3.49 -13.33
N ILE A 161 2.38 4.51 -12.67
CA ILE A 161 2.79 4.95 -11.33
C ILE A 161 2.68 3.79 -10.33
N ILE A 162 1.57 3.06 -10.36
CA ILE A 162 1.35 1.89 -9.50
C ILE A 162 2.42 0.82 -9.77
N TRP A 163 2.65 0.48 -11.03
CA TRP A 163 3.66 -0.52 -11.40
C TRP A 163 5.05 -0.18 -10.88
N HIS A 164 5.46 1.08 -11.02
CA HIS A 164 6.74 1.55 -10.53
C HIS A 164 6.82 1.59 -9.01
N ALA A 165 5.75 1.99 -8.31
CA ALA A 165 5.73 1.99 -6.85
C ALA A 165 5.94 0.59 -6.24
N PHE A 166 5.32 -0.44 -6.82
CA PHE A 166 5.55 -1.83 -6.39
C PHE A 166 6.95 -2.34 -6.78
N THR A 167 7.42 -1.99 -7.98
CA THR A 167 8.77 -2.36 -8.46
C THR A 167 9.85 -1.78 -7.55
N GLU A 168 9.75 -0.50 -7.17
CA GLU A 168 10.69 0.18 -6.28
C GLU A 168 10.63 -0.36 -4.84
N ALA A 169 9.46 -0.83 -4.40
CA ALA A 169 9.29 -1.53 -3.13
C ALA A 169 9.79 -2.99 -3.18
N GLU A 170 10.34 -3.46 -4.31
CA GLU A 170 10.73 -4.87 -4.54
C GLU A 170 9.59 -5.87 -4.28
N ARG A 171 8.33 -5.43 -4.49
CA ARG A 171 7.15 -6.26 -4.32
C ARG A 171 6.68 -6.77 -5.68
N PRO A 172 6.59 -8.09 -5.85
CA PRO A 172 6.17 -8.63 -7.12
C PRO A 172 4.68 -8.36 -7.30
N ILE A 173 4.33 -7.69 -8.39
CA ILE A 173 3.00 -7.72 -8.98
C ILE A 173 3.16 -8.19 -10.42
N ASN A 174 2.16 -8.91 -10.93
CA ASN A 174 2.14 -9.37 -12.32
C ASN A 174 1.10 -8.65 -13.16
N TRP A 175 0.21 -7.87 -12.52
CA TRP A 175 -0.74 -7.01 -13.20
C TRP A 175 -1.13 -5.80 -12.35
N ALA A 176 -1.29 -4.63 -12.98
CA ALA A 176 -1.87 -3.44 -12.36
C ALA A 176 -2.57 -2.58 -13.41
N GLY A 177 -3.85 -2.29 -13.24
CA GLY A 177 -4.59 -1.53 -14.24
C GLY A 177 -6.06 -1.33 -13.92
N PHE A 178 -6.83 -1.08 -14.98
CA PHE A 178 -8.22 -0.68 -14.87
C PHE A 178 -9.16 -1.54 -15.70
N TYR A 179 -10.40 -1.69 -15.20
CA TYR A 179 -11.56 -2.09 -15.99
C TYR A 179 -12.63 -1.02 -15.90
N PHE A 180 -13.29 -0.71 -17.02
CA PHE A 180 -14.35 0.29 -17.11
C PHE A 180 -15.72 -0.36 -17.20
N VAL A 181 -16.68 0.13 -16.41
CA VAL A 181 -18.07 -0.33 -16.49
C VAL A 181 -18.73 0.39 -17.67
N ARG A 182 -19.04 -0.36 -18.73
CA ARG A 182 -19.67 0.19 -19.95
C ARG A 182 -21.06 -0.41 -20.17
N PRO A 183 -22.06 0.39 -20.60
CA PRO A 183 -23.36 -0.14 -21.01
C PRO A 183 -23.19 -1.10 -22.19
N LEU A 184 -24.06 -2.10 -22.31
CA LEU A 184 -24.11 -2.97 -23.48
C LEU A 184 -25.12 -2.44 -24.50
N ALA A 185 -24.69 -2.33 -25.75
CA ALA A 185 -25.57 -1.95 -26.85
C ALA A 185 -26.52 -3.08 -27.29
N ASN A 186 -26.10 -4.33 -27.08
CA ASN A 186 -26.77 -5.55 -27.52
C ASN A 186 -26.74 -6.64 -26.43
N PRO A 187 -27.33 -6.39 -25.24
CA PRO A 187 -27.34 -7.38 -24.16
C PRO A 187 -28.13 -8.64 -24.58
N LYS A 188 -27.61 -9.82 -24.25
CA LYS A 188 -28.34 -11.09 -24.34
C LYS A 188 -29.24 -11.25 -23.11
N GLU A 189 -30.24 -12.12 -23.17
CA GLU A 189 -31.19 -12.35 -22.06
C GLU A 189 -30.52 -12.69 -20.72
N THR A 190 -29.35 -13.33 -20.77
CA THR A 190 -28.57 -13.69 -19.57
C THR A 190 -27.54 -12.65 -19.14
N ASP A 191 -27.37 -11.58 -19.91
CA ASP A 191 -26.38 -10.54 -19.62
C ASP A 191 -26.94 -9.50 -18.65
N HIS A 192 -26.05 -8.89 -17.87
CA HIS A 192 -26.35 -7.63 -17.20
C HIS A 192 -26.33 -6.50 -18.24
N ASP A 193 -27.03 -5.39 -18.03
CA ASP A 193 -27.08 -4.25 -18.99
C ASP A 193 -25.74 -3.54 -19.20
N HIS A 194 -24.72 -3.93 -18.44
CA HIS A 194 -23.37 -3.39 -18.48
C HIS A 194 -22.35 -4.54 -18.46
N ILE A 195 -21.12 -4.21 -18.83
CA ILE A 195 -19.98 -5.13 -18.83
C ILE A 195 -18.71 -4.39 -18.40
N LEU A 196 -17.77 -5.09 -17.78
CA LEU A 196 -16.43 -4.57 -17.56
C LEU A 196 -15.61 -4.73 -18.83
N ILE A 197 -15.05 -3.64 -19.32
CA ILE A 197 -14.15 -3.60 -20.48
C ILE A 197 -12.75 -3.24 -20.00
N LEU A 198 -11.75 -3.97 -20.48
CA LEU A 198 -10.35 -3.73 -20.18
C LEU A 198 -9.94 -2.29 -20.52
N GLY A 199 -9.40 -1.58 -19.54
CA GLY A 199 -8.78 -0.26 -19.67
C GLY A 199 -7.25 -0.35 -19.76
N PRO A 200 -6.54 0.78 -19.58
CA PRO A 200 -5.08 0.78 -19.49
C PRO A 200 -4.57 -0.06 -18.31
N PHE A 201 -3.43 -0.71 -18.51
CA PHE A 201 -2.80 -1.57 -17.51
C PHE A 201 -1.30 -1.75 -17.79
N MET A 202 -0.58 -2.24 -16.79
CA MET A 202 0.77 -2.78 -16.86
C MET A 202 0.74 -4.27 -16.50
N GLY A 203 1.33 -5.13 -17.33
CA GLY A 203 1.34 -6.58 -17.11
C GLY A 203 1.22 -7.38 -18.40
N LYS A 204 0.95 -8.69 -18.26
CA LYS A 204 0.64 -9.57 -19.40
C LYS A 204 -0.76 -9.27 -19.99
N PRO A 205 -1.04 -9.69 -21.23
CA PRO A 205 -2.39 -9.62 -21.80
C PRO A 205 -3.45 -10.21 -20.85
N ALA A 206 -4.57 -9.51 -20.69
CA ALA A 206 -5.63 -9.86 -19.76
C ALA A 206 -6.98 -10.09 -20.46
N CYS A 207 -7.98 -10.52 -19.70
CA CYS A 207 -9.33 -10.70 -20.19
C CYS A 207 -9.89 -9.38 -20.73
N SER A 208 -10.20 -9.30 -22.03
CA SER A 208 -10.73 -8.04 -22.61
C SER A 208 -12.10 -7.61 -22.05
N ARG A 209 -12.84 -8.56 -21.45
CA ARG A 209 -14.23 -8.41 -21.01
C ARG A 209 -14.47 -9.26 -19.77
N ILE A 210 -15.12 -8.68 -18.76
CA ILE A 210 -15.53 -9.39 -17.54
C ILE A 210 -17.04 -9.17 -17.34
N ARG A 211 -17.79 -10.27 -17.16
CA ARG A 211 -19.23 -10.22 -16.89
C ARG A 211 -19.50 -9.79 -15.45
N PHE A 212 -20.72 -9.33 -15.17
CA PHE A 212 -21.13 -8.89 -13.83
C PHE A 212 -20.90 -9.92 -12.72
N GLN A 213 -21.03 -11.21 -13.03
CA GLN A 213 -20.79 -12.31 -12.09
C GLN A 213 -19.33 -12.81 -12.07
N GLY A 214 -18.43 -12.15 -12.82
CA GLY A 214 -17.12 -12.71 -13.14
C GLY A 214 -16.04 -12.39 -12.11
N GLY A 215 -15.64 -13.40 -11.33
CA GLY A 215 -14.45 -13.34 -10.48
C GLY A 215 -14.49 -12.27 -9.39
N VAL A 216 -13.30 -11.92 -8.92
CA VAL A 216 -13.08 -10.92 -7.86
C VAL A 216 -13.46 -9.52 -8.35
N CYS A 217 -13.08 -9.16 -9.58
CA CYS A 217 -13.55 -7.93 -10.25
C CYS A 217 -15.08 -7.80 -10.25
N GLY A 218 -15.80 -8.84 -10.66
CA GLY A 218 -17.26 -8.87 -10.62
C GLY A 218 -17.81 -8.76 -9.20
N ALA A 219 -17.17 -9.39 -8.21
CA ALA A 219 -17.57 -9.26 -6.81
C ALA A 219 -17.43 -7.82 -6.31
N SER A 220 -16.29 -7.17 -6.57
CA SER A 220 -16.05 -5.75 -6.25
C SER A 220 -17.12 -4.85 -6.89
N TRP A 221 -17.46 -5.11 -8.15
CA TRP A 221 -18.51 -4.39 -8.85
C TRP A 221 -19.89 -4.57 -8.20
N ARG A 222 -20.27 -5.81 -7.85
CA ARG A 222 -21.58 -6.11 -7.24
C ARG A 222 -21.74 -5.54 -5.84
N THR A 223 -20.70 -5.66 -5.01
CA THR A 223 -20.77 -5.24 -3.60
C THR A 223 -20.44 -3.77 -3.42
N LYS A 224 -19.89 -3.11 -4.45
CA LYS A 224 -19.37 -1.74 -4.39
C LYS A 224 -18.34 -1.58 -3.27
N SER A 225 -17.56 -2.62 -3.01
CA SER A 225 -16.59 -2.68 -1.92
C SER A 225 -15.27 -3.26 -2.39
N VAL A 226 -14.19 -2.88 -1.71
CA VAL A 226 -12.86 -3.46 -1.93
C VAL A 226 -12.91 -4.98 -1.74
N GLN A 227 -12.20 -5.69 -2.61
CA GLN A 227 -11.91 -7.11 -2.47
C GLN A 227 -10.40 -7.27 -2.33
N ARG A 228 -9.91 -7.63 -1.14
CA ARG A 228 -8.50 -7.95 -0.90
C ARG A 228 -8.35 -9.44 -0.61
N ILE A 229 -8.00 -10.19 -1.64
CA ILE A 229 -8.02 -11.64 -1.65
C ILE A 229 -6.62 -12.17 -1.38
N ALA A 230 -6.44 -12.82 -0.23
CA ALA A 230 -5.15 -13.38 0.21
C ALA A 230 -4.70 -14.58 -0.64
N ASP A 231 -5.66 -15.38 -1.11
CA ASP A 231 -5.46 -16.55 -1.98
C ASP A 231 -6.60 -16.60 -2.99
N VAL A 232 -6.31 -16.32 -4.27
CA VAL A 232 -7.35 -16.32 -5.32
C VAL A 232 -7.92 -17.71 -5.59
N HIS A 233 -7.21 -18.78 -5.23
CA HIS A 233 -7.69 -20.15 -5.40
C HIS A 233 -8.74 -20.54 -4.35
N GLU A 234 -8.80 -19.81 -3.23
CA GLU A 234 -9.84 -19.96 -2.21
C GLU A 234 -11.10 -19.13 -2.52
N PHE A 235 -11.04 -18.24 -3.52
CA PHE A 235 -12.16 -17.39 -3.90
C PHE A 235 -13.18 -18.13 -4.80
N PRO A 236 -14.44 -18.30 -4.38
CA PRO A 236 -15.45 -18.98 -5.18
C PRO A 236 -15.74 -18.24 -6.49
N GLY A 237 -15.58 -18.94 -7.62
CA GLY A 237 -15.85 -18.36 -8.93
C GLY A 237 -14.74 -17.45 -9.47
N HIS A 238 -13.50 -17.61 -8.97
CA HIS A 238 -12.32 -16.93 -9.49
C HIS A 238 -12.17 -17.16 -11.01
N ILE A 239 -11.91 -16.06 -11.74
CA ILE A 239 -11.60 -16.06 -13.17
C ILE A 239 -10.14 -15.65 -13.31
N ALA A 240 -9.24 -16.62 -13.48
CA ALA A 240 -7.83 -16.32 -13.69
C ALA A 240 -7.60 -15.78 -15.11
N CYS A 241 -7.15 -14.52 -15.23
CA CYS A 241 -6.69 -13.95 -16.49
C CYS A 241 -5.18 -14.19 -16.71
N ASP A 242 -4.36 -14.12 -15.65
CA ASP A 242 -2.98 -14.65 -15.61
C ASP A 242 -2.94 -15.84 -14.64
N GLY A 243 -2.52 -17.01 -15.12
CA GLY A 243 -2.41 -18.21 -14.29
C GLY A 243 -1.32 -18.13 -13.21
N ALA A 244 -0.50 -17.07 -13.22
CA ALA A 244 0.51 -16.82 -12.19
C ALA A 244 -0.03 -16.06 -10.98
N SER A 245 -1.23 -15.47 -11.03
CA SER A 245 -1.79 -14.68 -9.92
C SER A 245 -2.20 -15.58 -8.76
N GLU A 246 -1.74 -15.25 -7.55
CA GLU A 246 -1.97 -15.99 -6.30
C GLU A 246 -2.73 -15.13 -5.26
N SER A 247 -2.67 -13.80 -5.36
CA SER A 247 -3.51 -12.86 -4.60
C SER A 247 -3.92 -11.68 -5.48
N GLU A 248 -5.04 -11.03 -5.12
CA GLU A 248 -5.66 -9.96 -5.93
C GLU A 248 -6.22 -8.85 -5.02
N LEU A 249 -6.06 -7.58 -5.44
CA LEU A 249 -6.68 -6.41 -4.79
C LEU A 249 -7.49 -5.64 -5.83
N VAL A 250 -8.82 -5.65 -5.67
CA VAL A 250 -9.74 -4.90 -6.53
C VAL A 250 -10.43 -3.78 -5.76
N VAL A 251 -10.28 -2.54 -6.21
CA VAL A 251 -10.86 -1.34 -5.61
C VAL A 251 -11.83 -0.67 -6.58
N PRO A 252 -13.12 -0.45 -6.22
CA PRO A 252 -14.06 0.21 -7.09
C PRO A 252 -13.85 1.73 -7.11
N VAL A 253 -13.89 2.32 -8.29
CA VAL A 253 -14.01 3.77 -8.50
C VAL A 253 -15.50 4.10 -8.57
N LEU A 254 -15.98 4.87 -7.60
CA LEU A 254 -17.39 5.25 -7.48
C LEU A 254 -17.62 6.66 -8.03
N ASP A 255 -18.69 6.86 -8.78
CA ASP A 255 -19.14 8.19 -9.18
C ASP A 255 -19.81 8.96 -8.02
N LYS A 256 -20.30 10.17 -8.31
CA LYS A 256 -20.96 11.04 -7.33
C LYS A 256 -22.27 10.47 -6.79
N GLN A 257 -22.86 9.50 -7.48
CA GLN A 257 -24.09 8.81 -7.13
C GLN A 257 -23.82 7.51 -6.37
N GLY A 258 -22.54 7.11 -6.23
CA GLY A 258 -22.15 5.86 -5.61
C GLY A 258 -22.26 4.65 -6.54
N GLU A 259 -22.29 4.85 -7.86
CA GLU A 259 -22.23 3.79 -8.85
C GLU A 259 -20.79 3.49 -9.26
N VAL A 260 -20.50 2.21 -9.53
CA VAL A 260 -19.17 1.77 -9.96
C VAL A 260 -19.00 2.13 -11.44
N ILE A 261 -18.01 2.96 -11.73
CA ILE A 261 -17.69 3.42 -13.10
C ILE A 261 -16.39 2.79 -13.63
N ALA A 262 -15.49 2.41 -12.71
CA ALA A 262 -14.29 1.67 -13.02
C ALA A 262 -13.87 0.80 -11.83
N LEU A 263 -12.95 -0.12 -12.07
CA LEU A 263 -12.24 -0.89 -11.06
C LEU A 263 -10.74 -0.63 -11.24
N ILE A 264 -10.02 -0.41 -10.14
CA ILE A 264 -8.57 -0.61 -10.06
C ILE A 264 -8.36 -2.07 -9.69
N ASP A 265 -7.58 -2.79 -10.48
CA ASP A 265 -7.31 -4.21 -10.28
C ASP A 265 -5.79 -4.45 -10.25
N LEU A 266 -5.32 -5.20 -9.25
CA LEU A 266 -3.91 -5.49 -8.99
C LEU A 266 -3.74 -6.97 -8.68
N ASP A 267 -2.88 -7.65 -9.45
CA ASP A 267 -2.54 -9.05 -9.24
C ASP A 267 -1.11 -9.21 -8.69
N CYS A 268 -0.95 -10.20 -7.81
CA CYS A 268 0.35 -10.58 -7.28
C CYS A 268 0.60 -12.08 -7.46
N PRO A 269 1.82 -12.50 -7.88
CA PRO A 269 2.17 -13.91 -8.03
C PRO A 269 2.57 -14.58 -6.71
N LYS A 270 2.23 -13.95 -5.59
CA LYS A 270 2.39 -14.50 -4.24
C LYS A 270 1.08 -14.36 -3.50
N LYS A 271 0.78 -15.32 -2.64
CA LYS A 271 -0.32 -15.21 -1.66
C LYS A 271 -0.03 -14.07 -0.69
N ASN A 272 -1.08 -13.47 -0.13
CA ASN A 272 -1.00 -12.32 0.78
C ASN A 272 -0.14 -11.19 0.19
N GLY A 273 -0.28 -10.92 -1.11
CA GLY A 273 0.52 -9.92 -1.82
C GLY A 273 0.17 -8.47 -1.49
N PHE A 274 -0.97 -8.23 -0.84
CA PHE A 274 -1.51 -6.91 -0.52
C PHE A 274 -1.91 -6.80 0.95
N SER A 275 -1.49 -5.71 1.58
CA SER A 275 -1.76 -5.36 2.98
C SER A 275 -3.00 -4.46 3.13
N ALA A 276 -3.42 -4.23 4.36
CA ALA A 276 -4.48 -3.25 4.66
C ALA A 276 -4.04 -1.80 4.35
N GLU A 277 -2.75 -1.50 4.35
CA GLU A 277 -2.20 -0.19 3.96
C GLU A 277 -2.29 0.03 2.45
N ASP A 278 -2.02 -1.01 1.66
CA ASP A 278 -2.23 -0.96 0.21
C ASP A 278 -3.71 -0.70 -0.10
N GLU A 279 -4.62 -1.45 0.54
CA GLU A 279 -6.07 -1.22 0.42
C GLU A 279 -6.45 0.25 0.70
N ARG A 280 -6.00 0.82 1.83
CA ARG A 280 -6.25 2.23 2.15
C ARG A 280 -5.69 3.18 1.08
N THR A 281 -4.47 2.92 0.62
CA THR A 281 -3.81 3.72 -0.43
C THR A 281 -4.60 3.70 -1.73
N PHE A 282 -5.03 2.52 -2.18
CA PHE A 282 -5.77 2.38 -3.44
C PHE A 282 -7.22 2.87 -3.36
N VAL A 283 -7.85 2.84 -2.18
CA VAL A 283 -9.11 3.57 -1.94
C VAL A 283 -8.92 5.07 -2.19
N GLU A 284 -7.78 5.64 -1.78
CA GLU A 284 -7.51 7.05 -2.04
C GLU A 284 -7.16 7.34 -3.50
N VAL A 285 -6.44 6.46 -4.18
CA VAL A 285 -6.25 6.55 -5.63
C VAL A 285 -7.61 6.54 -6.34
N ALA A 286 -8.52 5.63 -5.97
CA ALA A 286 -9.86 5.56 -6.55
C ALA A 286 -10.66 6.85 -6.33
N ARG A 287 -10.55 7.47 -5.14
CA ARG A 287 -11.17 8.77 -4.85
C ARG A 287 -10.63 9.88 -5.76
N VAL A 288 -9.31 9.96 -5.94
CA VAL A 288 -8.70 10.95 -6.83
C VAL A 288 -9.15 10.72 -8.27
N MET A 289 -9.12 9.48 -8.75
CA MET A 289 -9.60 9.12 -10.10
C MET A 289 -11.06 9.50 -10.33
N SER A 290 -11.92 9.31 -9.33
CA SER A 290 -13.34 9.71 -9.40
C SER A 290 -13.51 11.22 -9.56
N GLY A 291 -12.77 12.03 -8.79
CA GLY A 291 -12.90 13.49 -8.79
C GLY A 291 -12.22 14.20 -9.96
N GLU A 292 -11.07 13.68 -10.38
CA GLU A 292 -10.16 14.36 -11.31
C GLU A 292 -10.25 13.89 -12.76
N CYS A 293 -11.13 12.93 -13.06
CA CYS A 293 -11.37 12.47 -14.42
C CYS A 293 -12.79 12.80 -14.92
N ASP A 294 -12.90 13.02 -16.23
CA ASP A 294 -14.15 13.19 -16.96
C ASP A 294 -14.58 11.84 -17.52
N TRP A 295 -15.55 11.23 -16.83
CA TRP A 295 -16.04 9.89 -17.13
C TRP A 295 -17.15 9.85 -18.19
N GLY A 296 -17.53 10.98 -18.79
CA GLY A 296 -18.70 11.05 -19.69
C GLY A 296 -18.67 10.04 -20.84
N ASN A 297 -17.48 9.77 -21.39
CA ASN A 297 -17.31 8.81 -22.49
C ASN A 297 -17.42 7.33 -22.05
N VAL A 298 -17.32 7.02 -20.74
CA VAL A 298 -17.50 5.65 -20.23
C VAL A 298 -18.93 5.15 -20.46
N GLY A 299 -19.90 6.08 -20.50
CA GLY A 299 -21.30 5.81 -20.79
C GLY A 299 -21.60 5.47 -22.25
N LEU A 300 -20.61 5.54 -23.15
CA LEU A 300 -20.80 5.09 -24.53
C LEU A 300 -20.97 3.56 -24.56
N PRO A 301 -22.05 3.03 -25.16
CA PRO A 301 -22.31 1.60 -25.18
C PRO A 301 -21.21 0.80 -25.87
N TYR A 302 -20.96 -0.41 -25.37
CA TYR A 302 -20.12 -1.42 -25.98
C TYR A 302 -20.98 -2.44 -26.72
N THR A 303 -20.66 -2.70 -27.99
CA THR A 303 -21.30 -3.75 -28.78
C THR A 303 -20.48 -5.03 -28.66
N GLN A 304 -21.07 -6.08 -28.08
CA GLN A 304 -20.47 -7.41 -28.07
C GLN A 304 -20.44 -8.00 -29.49
N PRO A 305 -19.43 -8.83 -29.82
CA PRO A 305 -19.39 -9.57 -31.08
C PRO A 305 -20.51 -10.61 -31.19
#